data_AF-W7DF29-F1
#
_entry.id   AF-W7DF29-F1
#
_cell.length_a   1.000
_cell.length_b   1.000
_cell.length_c   1.000
_cell.angle_alpha   90.00
_cell.angle_beta   90.00
_cell.angle_gamma   90.00
#
_symmetry.space_group_name_H-M   'P 1'
#
loop_
_entity.id
_entity.type
_entity.pdbx_description
1 polymer ?
#
loop_
_entity_poly.entity_id
_entity_poly.type
_entity_poly.pdbx_seq_one_letter_code
_entity_poly.pdbx_strand_id
1 'polypeptide(L)'
;MQKDIKYTEVQHVINSLILVLKKYASERMSYQINQLELVEEILHTEESVQEKNRILNTLMDRIYQGPGSLTEFYVFDEDDEKRAEINKPIGELIFKLWDLVRN
;
A
#
# COMPACT_ATOMS: atom_id res chain seq x y z
N MET A 1 3.23 -19.01 14.18
CA MET A 1 1.86 -18.50 14.39
C MET A 1 1.57 -17.51 13.28
N GLN A 2 0.57 -17.76 12.45
CA GLN A 2 0.14 -16.80 11.43
C GLN A 2 -0.68 -15.73 12.16
N LYS A 3 -0.32 -14.44 12.02
CA LYS A 3 -1.04 -13.33 12.65
C LYS A 3 -2.40 -13.19 11.97
N ASP A 4 -3.45 -12.94 12.75
CA ASP A 4 -4.77 -12.65 12.20
C ASP A 4 -4.74 -11.28 11.54
N ILE A 5 -4.81 -11.27 10.21
CA ILE A 5 -4.82 -10.02 9.44
C ILE A 5 -6.16 -9.32 9.63
N LYS A 6 -6.09 -8.08 10.11
CA LYS A 6 -7.27 -7.22 10.25
C LYS A 6 -7.64 -6.58 8.92
N TYR A 7 -8.40 -7.32 8.11
CA TYR A 7 -8.73 -6.90 6.75
C TYR A 7 -9.39 -5.51 6.64
N THR A 8 -10.22 -5.12 7.61
CA THR A 8 -10.82 -3.78 7.65
C THR A 8 -9.76 -2.67 7.80
N GLU A 9 -8.73 -2.89 8.62
CA GLU A 9 -7.64 -1.94 8.79
C GLU A 9 -6.76 -1.90 7.54
N VAL A 10 -6.47 -3.06 6.94
CA VAL A 10 -5.74 -3.17 5.66
C VAL A 10 -6.46 -2.39 4.57
N GLN A 11 -7.76 -2.60 4.42
CA GLN A 11 -8.58 -1.91 3.41
C GLN A 11 -8.53 -0.39 3.58
N HIS A 12 -8.69 0.10 4.82
CA HIS A 12 -8.63 1.54 5.09
C HIS A 12 -7.28 2.16 4.69
N VAL A 13 -6.18 1.47 5.00
CA VAL A 13 -4.83 1.93 4.64
C VAL A 13 -4.61 1.89 3.12
N ILE A 14 -5.04 0.83 2.46
CA ILE A 14 -4.96 0.69 0.99
C ILE A 14 -5.73 1.80 0.28
N ASN A 15 -6.96 2.08 0.69
CA ASN A 15 -7.78 3.14 0.09
C ASN A 15 -7.11 4.52 0.24
N SER A 16 -6.52 4.78 1.41
CA SER A 16 -5.79 6.01 1.67
C SER A 16 -4.54 6.13 0.81
N LEU A 17 -3.78 5.04 0.64
CA LEU A 17 -2.60 5.00 -0.23
C LEU A 17 -2.98 5.21 -1.69
N ILE A 18 -3.99 4.52 -2.21
CA ILE A 18 -4.46 4.68 -3.60
C ILE A 18 -4.81 6.14 -3.88
N LEU A 19 -5.57 6.78 -2.98
CA LEU A 19 -5.98 8.17 -3.14
C LEU A 19 -4.77 9.11 -3.26
N VAL A 20 -3.78 8.94 -2.39
CA VAL A 20 -2.59 9.78 -2.35
C VAL A 20 -1.68 9.51 -3.56
N LEU A 21 -1.46 8.23 -3.92
CA LEU A 21 -0.67 7.86 -5.09
C LEU A 21 -1.29 8.38 -6.39
N LYS A 22 -2.63 8.31 -6.54
CA LYS A 22 -3.33 8.90 -7.69
C LYS A 22 -3.20 10.42 -7.74
N LYS A 23 -3.16 11.09 -6.58
CA LYS A 23 -3.02 12.55 -6.51
C LYS A 23 -1.62 13.03 -6.91
N TYR A 24 -0.56 12.32 -6.52
CA TYR A 24 0.82 12.82 -6.66
C TYR A 24 1.73 12.01 -7.58
N ALA A 25 1.33 10.82 -8.04
CA ALA A 25 2.18 9.94 -8.84
C ALA A 25 1.41 8.96 -9.72
N SER A 26 0.21 9.33 -10.21
CA SER A 26 -0.68 8.44 -10.98
C SER A 26 0.05 7.67 -12.09
N GLU A 27 0.89 8.34 -12.87
CA GLU A 27 1.65 7.71 -13.96
C GLU A 27 2.85 6.92 -13.43
N ARG A 28 3.66 7.52 -12.55
CA ARG A 28 4.91 6.95 -12.01
C ARG A 28 4.68 5.70 -11.17
N MET A 29 3.54 5.60 -10.50
CA MET A 29 3.19 4.52 -9.57
C MET A 29 1.98 3.71 -10.06
N SER A 30 1.67 3.78 -11.35
CA SER A 30 0.52 3.07 -11.94
C SER A 30 0.54 1.56 -11.64
N TYR A 31 1.71 0.91 -11.68
CA TYR A 31 1.84 -0.50 -11.32
C TYR A 31 1.45 -0.77 -9.86
N GLN A 32 1.98 0.02 -8.92
CA GLN A 32 1.72 -0.12 -7.48
C GLN A 32 0.25 0.19 -7.16
N ILE A 33 -0.32 1.22 -7.80
CA ILE A 33 -1.75 1.54 -7.69
C ILE A 33 -2.58 0.35 -8.15
N ASN A 34 -2.29 -0.24 -9.31
CA ASN A 34 -3.02 -1.40 -9.81
C ASN A 34 -2.88 -2.62 -8.88
N GLN A 35 -1.70 -2.85 -8.29
CA GLN A 35 -1.53 -3.94 -7.31
C GLN A 35 -2.33 -3.67 -6.02
N LEU A 36 -2.38 -2.42 -5.54
CA LEU A 36 -3.17 -2.05 -4.37
C LEU A 36 -4.68 -2.20 -4.62
N GLU A 37 -5.15 -1.83 -5.82
CA GLU A 37 -6.54 -2.04 -6.24
C GLU A 37 -6.90 -3.52 -6.32
N LEU A 38 -6.01 -4.36 -6.87
CA LEU A 38 -6.22 -5.82 -6.87
C LEU A 38 -6.32 -6.39 -5.46
N VAL A 39 -5.49 -5.90 -4.51
CA VAL A 39 -5.62 -6.31 -3.11
C VAL A 39 -6.99 -5.93 -2.56
N GLU A 40 -7.43 -4.70 -2.81
CA GLU A 40 -8.73 -4.20 -2.36
C GLU A 40 -9.89 -5.10 -2.85
N GLU A 41 -9.88 -5.47 -4.13
CA GLU A 41 -10.84 -6.42 -4.71
C GLU A 41 -10.81 -7.80 -4.01
N ILE A 42 -9.62 -8.33 -3.74
CA ILE A 42 -9.46 -9.64 -3.07
C ILE A 42 -10.02 -9.64 -1.65
N LEU A 43 -9.92 -8.51 -0.94
CA LEU A 43 -10.50 -8.41 0.41
C LEU A 43 -12.02 -8.63 0.38
N HIS A 44 -12.68 -8.32 -0.74
CA HIS A 44 -14.12 -8.44 -0.95
C HIS A 44 -14.60 -9.79 -1.50
N THR A 45 -13.71 -10.71 -1.86
CA THR A 45 -14.12 -12.02 -2.40
C THR A 45 -14.63 -12.97 -1.31
N GLU A 46 -15.28 -14.06 -1.70
CA GLU A 46 -15.69 -15.15 -0.79
C GLU A 46 -14.57 -16.19 -0.55
N GLU A 47 -13.34 -15.89 -1.00
CA GLU A 47 -12.19 -16.78 -0.84
C GLU A 47 -11.88 -17.06 0.63
N SER A 48 -11.31 -18.24 0.88
CA SER A 48 -10.87 -18.62 2.22
C SER A 48 -9.84 -17.64 2.79
N VAL A 49 -9.79 -17.52 4.12
CA VAL A 49 -8.79 -16.67 4.79
C VAL A 49 -7.36 -17.08 4.41
N GLN A 50 -7.10 -18.39 4.25
CA GLN A 50 -5.78 -18.86 3.81
C GLN A 50 -5.43 -18.35 2.41
N GLU A 51 -6.39 -18.40 1.48
CA GLU A 51 -6.18 -17.98 0.10
C GLU A 51 -6.02 -16.46 -0.02
N LYS A 52 -6.87 -15.69 0.67
CA LYS A 52 -6.71 -14.23 0.78
C LYS A 52 -5.34 -13.85 1.32
N ASN A 53 -4.89 -14.49 2.40
CA ASN A 53 -3.56 -14.26 2.97
C ASN A 53 -2.44 -14.61 1.98
N ARG A 54 -2.57 -15.69 1.21
CA ARG A 54 -1.57 -16.10 0.22
C ARG A 54 -1.44 -15.07 -0.90
N ILE A 55 -2.57 -14.63 -1.45
CA ILE A 55 -2.57 -13.65 -2.55
C ILE A 55 -2.11 -12.28 -2.04
N LEU A 56 -2.60 -11.84 -0.88
CA LEU A 56 -2.19 -10.60 -0.24
C LEU A 56 -0.67 -10.56 -0.03
N ASN A 57 -0.07 -11.62 0.51
CA ASN A 57 1.39 -11.70 0.66
C ASN A 57 2.10 -11.56 -0.69
N THR A 58 1.66 -12.31 -1.71
CA THR A 58 2.25 -12.25 -3.06
C THR A 58 2.21 -10.83 -3.64
N LEU A 59 1.10 -10.12 -3.46
CA LEU A 59 0.94 -8.74 -3.92
C LEU A 59 1.78 -7.76 -3.10
N MET A 60 1.89 -7.98 -1.79
CA MET A 60 2.78 -7.18 -0.94
C MET A 60 4.25 -7.30 -1.37
N ASP A 61 4.73 -8.50 -1.73
CA ASP A 61 6.11 -8.64 -2.21
C ASP A 61 6.34 -7.78 -3.47
N ARG A 62 5.36 -7.74 -4.38
CA ARG A 62 5.46 -6.97 -5.63
C ARG A 62 5.46 -5.46 -5.43
N ILE A 63 4.74 -4.95 -4.43
CA ILE A 63 4.67 -3.50 -4.19
C ILE A 63 5.80 -2.99 -3.28
N TYR A 64 6.42 -3.86 -2.47
CA TYR A 64 7.51 -3.48 -1.56
C TYR A 64 8.91 -3.87 -2.05
N GLN A 65 9.05 -4.72 -3.07
CA GLN A 65 10.36 -5.17 -3.55
C GLN A 65 10.66 -4.67 -4.96
N GLY A 66 11.94 -4.33 -5.17
CA GLY A 66 12.49 -3.94 -6.47
C GLY A 66 12.45 -2.42 -6.75
N PRO A 67 13.07 -2.00 -7.86
CA PRO A 67 13.06 -0.60 -8.30
C PRO A 67 11.65 -0.10 -8.56
N GLY A 68 11.34 1.11 -8.11
CA GLY A 68 10.02 1.73 -8.21
C GLY A 68 9.01 1.22 -7.19
N SER A 69 9.42 0.44 -6.18
CA SER A 69 8.56 -0.01 -5.09
C SER A 69 7.96 1.15 -4.27
N LEU A 70 6.93 0.86 -3.47
CA LEU A 70 6.32 1.84 -2.57
C LEU A 70 7.31 2.45 -1.60
N THR A 71 8.37 1.73 -1.20
CA THR A 71 9.40 2.29 -0.32
C THR A 71 10.23 3.40 -0.97
N GLU A 72 10.25 3.47 -2.31
CA GLU A 72 10.89 4.55 -3.07
C GLU A 72 9.92 5.72 -3.36
N PHE A 73 8.66 5.60 -2.93
CA PHE A 73 7.70 6.67 -3.16
C PHE A 73 8.12 7.95 -2.42
N TYR A 74 8.28 9.01 -3.21
CA TYR A 74 8.60 10.33 -2.69
C TYR A 74 8.02 11.41 -3.59
N VAL A 75 7.33 12.39 -2.99
CA VAL A 75 6.85 13.58 -3.68
C VAL A 75 7.89 14.68 -3.50
N PHE A 76 8.40 15.22 -4.60
CA PHE A 76 9.26 16.39 -4.55
C PHE A 76 8.41 17.66 -4.64
N ASP A 77 8.71 18.62 -3.79
CA ASP A 77 8.20 20.00 -3.81
C ASP A 77 9.37 20.92 -3.44
N GLU A 78 9.47 22.12 -3.99
CA GLU A 78 10.58 23.04 -3.70
C GLU A 78 10.50 23.59 -2.27
N ASP A 79 9.29 23.63 -1.69
CA ASP A 79 9.06 23.99 -0.30
C ASP A 79 9.28 22.78 0.60
N ASP A 80 10.29 22.87 1.49
CA ASP A 80 10.68 21.82 2.43
C ASP A 80 9.56 21.45 3.41
N GLU A 81 8.81 22.44 3.92
CA GLU A 81 7.72 22.21 4.87
C GLU A 81 6.58 21.47 4.19
N LYS A 82 6.18 21.94 3.01
CA LYS A 82 5.13 21.31 2.20
C LYS A 82 5.53 19.89 1.76
N ARG A 83 6.80 19.69 1.38
CA ARG A 83 7.34 18.38 1.05
C ARG A 83 7.28 17.43 2.24
N ALA A 84 7.62 17.90 3.45
CA ALA A 84 7.51 17.12 4.67
C ALA A 84 6.05 16.79 5.03
N GLU A 85 5.15 17.78 4.91
CA GLU A 85 3.71 17.65 5.16
C GLU A 85 3.08 16.57 4.26
N ILE A 86 3.49 16.51 2.99
CA ILE A 86 3.00 15.49 2.05
C ILE A 86 3.59 14.12 2.36
N ASN A 87 4.92 14.01 2.47
CA ASN A 87 5.57 12.70 2.51
C ASN A 87 5.44 11.98 3.86
N LYS A 88 5.37 12.70 4.98
CA LYS A 88 5.24 12.09 6.31
C LYS A 88 4.03 11.16 6.45
N PRO A 89 2.78 11.61 6.22
CA PRO A 89 1.60 10.75 6.34
C PRO A 89 1.64 9.57 5.36
N ILE A 90 2.30 9.74 4.21
CA ILE A 90 2.43 8.67 3.21
C ILE A 90 3.39 7.59 3.70
N GLY A 91 4.55 7.99 4.24
CA GLY A 91 5.48 7.08 4.88
C GLY A 91 4.83 6.31 6.04
N GLU A 92 4.02 6.98 6.85
CA GLU A 92 3.24 6.35 7.92
C GLU A 92 2.24 5.32 7.39
N LEU A 93 1.53 5.61 6.30
CA LEU A 93 0.62 4.66 5.65
C LEU A 93 1.36 3.45 5.06
N ILE A 94 2.49 3.68 4.38
CA ILE A 94 3.32 2.61 3.80
C ILE A 94 3.85 1.70 4.91
N PHE A 95 4.35 2.27 6.01
CA PHE A 95 4.81 1.49 7.15
C PHE A 95 3.67 0.72 7.81
N LYS A 96 2.51 1.36 8.01
CA LYS A 96 1.35 0.72 8.61
C LYS A 96 0.83 -0.45 7.78
N LEU A 97 0.79 -0.33 6.45
CA LEU A 97 0.40 -1.44 5.58
C LEU A 97 1.38 -2.61 5.70
N TRP A 98 2.69 -2.32 5.75
CA TRP A 98 3.71 -3.35 5.98
C TRP A 98 3.48 -4.06 7.32
N ASP A 99 3.29 -3.30 8.40
CA ASP A 99 3.11 -3.85 9.75
C ASP A 99 1.84 -4.70 9.90
N LEU A 100 0.76 -4.34 9.19
CA LEU A 100 -0.49 -5.09 9.21
C LEU A 100 -0.38 -6.44 8.48
N VAL A 101 0.50 -6.55 7.48
CA VAL A 101 0.58 -7.73 6.61
C VAL A 101 1.81 -8.61 6.89
N ARG A 102 2.92 -8.03 7.36
CA ARG A 102 4.23 -8.72 7.46
C ARG A 102 4.80 -8.84 8.87
N ASN A 103 4.50 -7.91 9.77
CA ASN A 103 4.84 -7.99 11.20
C ASN A 103 3.64 -8.45 12.03
#